data_AF-A0A351Z9I2-F1
#
_entry.id   AF-A0A351Z9I2-F1
#
_cell.length_a   1.000
_cell.length_b   1.000
_cell.length_c   1.000
_cell.angle_alpha   90.00
_cell.angle_beta   90.00
_cell.angle_gamma   90.00
#
_symmetry.space_group_name_H-M   'P 1'
#
loop_
_entity.id
_entity.type
_entity.pdbx_description
1 polymer ?
#
loop_
_entity_poly.entity_id
_entity_poly.type
_entity_poly.pdbx_seq_one_letter_code
_entity_poly.pdbx_strand_id
1 'polypeptide(L)' 'MEVGMKKVALFSIALFLFVYGAASAVAEKESGCVKCHTDEALMKSLFVPPAIHGGEEGEG' A
#
# COMPACT_ATOMS: atom_id res chain seq x y z
N MET A 1 -29.47 -5.95 37.92
CA MET A 1 -29.54 -5.82 36.44
C MET A 1 -28.60 -4.73 35.94
N GLU A 2 -28.55 -3.57 36.59
CA GLU A 2 -27.75 -2.41 36.18
C GLU A 2 -26.22 -2.58 36.16
N VAL A 3 -25.66 -3.36 37.10
CA VAL A 3 -24.20 -3.54 37.19
C VAL A 3 -23.65 -4.36 36.01
N GLY A 4 -24.45 -5.30 35.48
CA GLY A 4 -24.05 -6.11 34.32
C GLY A 4 -24.01 -5.28 33.03
N MET A 5 -24.99 -4.41 32.82
CA MET A 5 -25.11 -3.59 31.61
C MET A 5 -23.98 -2.55 31.50
N LYS A 6 -23.54 -1.99 32.63
CA LYS A 6 -22.38 -1.07 32.71
C LYS A 6 -21.07 -1.79 32.34
N LYS A 7 -20.89 -3.03 32.80
CA LYS A 7 -19.71 -3.86 32.47
C LYS A 7 -19.69 -4.27 31.00
N VAL A 8 -20.84 -4.62 30.44
CA VAL A 8 -20.98 -4.93 29.01
C VAL A 8 -20.67 -3.70 28.16
N ALA A 9 -21.20 -2.52 28.52
CA ALA A 9 -20.93 -1.28 27.80
C ALA A 9 -19.43 -0.92 27.82
N LEU A 10 -18.78 -1.02 28.99
CA LEU A 10 -17.34 -0.76 29.11
C LEU A 10 -16.50 -1.76 28.28
N PHE A 11 -16.89 -3.03 28.27
CA PHE A 11 -16.21 -4.05 27.49
C PHE A 11 -16.37 -3.82 25.98
N SER A 12 -17.57 -3.45 25.53
CA SER A 12 -17.83 -3.10 24.13
C SER A 12 -17.04 -1.88 23.68
N ILE A 13 -16.93 -0.84 24.51
CA ILE A 13 -16.14 0.36 24.21
C ILE A 13 -14.64 -0.01 24.12
N ALA A 14 -14.13 -0.79 25.09
CA ALA A 14 -12.74 -1.24 25.08
C ALA A 14 -12.41 -2.09 23.84
N LEU A 15 -13.31 -2.99 23.45
CA LEU A 15 -13.18 -3.79 22.23
C LEU A 15 -13.14 -2.89 20.98
N PHE A 16 -14.03 -1.90 20.90
CA PHE A 16 -14.11 -0.99 19.77
C PHE A 16 -12.82 -0.16 19.63
N LEU A 17 -12.30 0.36 20.74
CA LEU A 17 -11.03 1.08 20.77
C LEU A 17 -9.84 0.19 20.40
N PHE A 18 -9.83 -1.07 20.83
CA PHE A 18 -8.77 -2.02 20.49
C PHE A 18 -8.76 -2.33 18.98
N VAL A 19 -9.92 -2.60 18.39
CA VAL A 19 -10.04 -2.86 16.94
C VAL A 19 -9.66 -1.62 16.13
N TYR A 20 -10.10 -0.43 16.53
CA TYR A 20 -9.76 0.81 15.86
C TYR A 20 -8.26 1.16 15.96
N GLY A 21 -7.66 0.94 17.14
CA GLY A 21 -6.21 1.10 17.35
C GLY A 21 -5.38 0.12 16.51
N ALA A 22 -5.82 -1.14 16.41
CA ALA A 22 -5.15 -2.15 15.59
C ALA A 22 -5.19 -1.82 14.08
N ALA A 23 -6.25 -1.20 13.59
CA ALA A 23 -6.35 -0.77 12.19
C ALA A 23 -5.28 0.26 11.80
N SER A 24 -4.77 1.05 12.76
CA SER A 24 -3.70 2.03 12.51
C SER A 24 -2.31 1.39 12.44
N ALA A 25 -2.14 0.18 12.98
CA ALA A 25 -0.85 -0.53 12.99
C ALA A 25 -0.55 -1.27 11.67
N VAL A 26 -1.57 -1.50 10.84
CA VAL A 26 -1.44 -2.15 9.51
C VAL A 26 -1.31 -1.15 8.36
N ALA A 27 -1.11 0.14 8.66
CA ALA A 27 -0.69 1.12 7.66
C ALA A 27 0.75 0.79 7.24
N GLU A 28 0.87 -0.23 6.39
CA GLU A 28 2.10 -0.71 5.82
C GLU A 28 2.81 0.44 5.11
N LYS A 29 4.03 0.72 5.56
CA LYS A 29 4.95 1.61 4.89
C LYS A 29 5.25 0.98 3.55
N GLU A 30 4.57 1.43 2.50
CA GLU A 30 4.87 1.04 1.11
C GLU A 30 6.39 1.01 0.94
N SER A 31 6.94 -0.20 0.74
CA SER A 31 8.38 -0.36 0.63
C SER A 31 8.86 0.46 -0.56
N GLY A 32 10.01 1.15 -0.41
CA GLY A 32 10.54 2.00 -1.47
C GLY A 32 10.70 1.25 -2.81
N CYS A 33 10.87 -0.08 -2.75
CA CYS A 33 10.91 -0.94 -3.92
C CYS A 33 9.58 -0.93 -4.70
N VAL A 34 8.43 -1.08 -4.04
CA VAL A 34 7.12 -1.12 -4.72
C VAL A 34 6.88 0.23 -5.38
N LYS A 35 7.07 1.35 -4.68
CA LYS A 35 6.90 2.69 -5.25
C LYS A 35 7.74 2.90 -6.52
N CYS A 36 9.00 2.49 -6.51
CA CYS A 36 9.85 2.65 -7.69
C CYS A 36 9.51 1.66 -8.82
N HIS A 37 9.05 0.44 -8.50
CA HIS A 37 8.76 -0.61 -9.49
C HIS A 37 7.29 -0.70 -9.93
N THR A 38 6.40 0.09 -9.36
CA THR A 38 4.99 0.20 -9.79
C THR A 38 4.63 1.59 -10.29
N ASP A 39 5.54 2.57 -10.24
CA ASP A 39 5.34 3.88 -10.85
C ASP A 39 5.66 3.82 -12.35
N GLU A 40 4.60 3.73 -13.16
CA GLU A 40 4.70 3.65 -14.62
C GLU A 40 5.35 4.89 -15.24
N ALA A 41 5.10 6.08 -14.69
CA ALA A 41 5.65 7.33 -15.23
C ALA A 41 7.16 7.39 -15.01
N LEU A 42 7.62 7.03 -13.82
CA LEU A 42 9.04 6.96 -13.47
C LEU A 42 9.76 5.92 -14.32
N MET A 43 9.20 4.71 -14.46
CA MET A 43 9.78 3.65 -15.31
C MET A 43 9.92 4.10 -16.77
N LYS A 44 8.91 4.78 -17.33
CA LYS A 44 8.96 5.32 -18.70
C LYS A 44 9.99 6.44 -18.85
N SER A 45 10.17 7.29 -17.84
CA SER A 45 11.16 8.37 -17.90
C SER A 45 12.61 7.88 -17.88
N LEU A 46 12.86 6.74 -17.22
CA LEU A 46 14.17 6.09 -17.14
C LEU A 46 14.48 5.25 -18.39
N PHE A 47 13.46 4.96 -19.20
CA PHE A 47 13.64 4.20 -20.43
C PHE A 47 14.35 5.04 -21.48
N VAL A 48 15.60 4.67 -21.77
CA VAL A 48 16.36 5.19 -22.90
C VAL A 48 16.19 4.21 -24.06
N PRO A 49 15.38 4.53 -25.09
CA PRO A 49 15.29 3.69 -26.26
C PRO A 49 16.67 3.61 -26.93
N PRO A 50 17.05 2.44 -27.47
CA PRO A 50 18.28 2.33 -28.23
C PRO A 50 18.25 3.36 -29.37
N ALA A 51 19.36 4.08 -29.53
CA ALA A 51 19.49 5.05 -30.62
C ALA A 51 19.42 4.28 -31.94
N ILE A 52 18.28 4.36 -32.62
CA ILE A 52 18.10 3.81 -33.95
C ILE A 52 18.90 4.70 -34.90
N HIS A 53 20.22 4.46 -34.97
CA HIS A 53 21.01 4.86 -36.11
C HIS A 53 20.47 4.03 -37.27
N GLY A 54 19.89 4.70 -38.27
CA GLY A 54 19.17 4.04 -39.35
C GLY A 54 19.97 2.89 -39.98
N GLY A 55 19.29 1.77 -40.21
CA GLY A 55 19.77 0.66 -41.02
C GLY A 55 20.20 -0.57 -40.22
N GLU A 56 19.23 -1.31 -39.69
CA GLU A 56 19.03 -2.73 -40.01
C GLU A 56 17.69 -3.13 -39.37
N GLU A 57 16.63 -2.99 -40.16
CA GLU A 57 15.39 -3.68 -39.90
C GLU A 57 15.67 -5.19 -39.96
N GLY A 58 15.73 -5.82 -38.78
CA GLY A 58 16.00 -7.23 -38.64
C GLY A 58 15.03 -8.05 -39.49
N GLU A 59 15.59 -8.92 -40.32
CA GLU A 59 14.88 -9.87 -41.14
C GLU A 59 13.97 -10.76 -40.26
N GLY A 60 12.66 -10.62 -40.47
CA GLY A 60 11.61 -11.49 -39.93
C GLY A 60 10.56 -11.73 -40.98
#